data_AF-A0A7S0C6C1-F1
#
_entry.id   AF-A0A7S0C6C1-F1
#
_cell.length_a   1.000
_cell.length_b   1.000
_cell.length_c   1.000
_cell.angle_alpha   90.00
_cell.angle_beta   90.00
_cell.angle_gamma   90.00
#
_symmetry.space_group_name_H-M   'P 1'
#
loop_
_entity.id
_entity.type
_entity.pdbx_description
1 polymer ?
#
loop_
_entity_poly.entity_id
_entity_poly.type
_entity_poly.pdbx_seq_one_letter_code
_entity_poly.pdbx_strand_id
1 'polypeptide(L)'
;QSYSNINVLYIGTATYDLPKYRENQTKRFLEFGCQVSTINLVGSNDEVGTSSSPPIMDLDEMKLLMDAAHVIVVSGGNTLYAIDKWNNVGLDKLIYEAMNRGVVLTGGSAGAICWFQGGHS
;
A
#
# COMPACT_ATOMS: atom_id res chain seq x y z
N GLN A 1 3.24 13.75 -21.70
CA GLN A 1 2.02 14.06 -20.92
C GLN A 1 2.38 13.94 -19.45
N SER A 2 2.09 14.96 -18.64
CA SER A 2 2.28 14.91 -17.19
C SER A 2 1.00 14.35 -16.56
N TYR A 3 1.10 13.31 -15.74
CA TYR A 3 -0.03 12.65 -15.07
C TYR A 3 -0.27 13.21 -13.65
N SER A 4 -0.10 14.53 -13.46
CA SER A 4 -0.14 15.20 -12.16
C SER A 4 -1.47 15.14 -11.41
N ASN A 5 -2.55 14.71 -12.08
CA ASN A 5 -3.86 14.47 -11.48
C ASN A 5 -4.07 13.02 -11.01
N ILE A 6 -3.11 12.12 -11.28
CA ILE A 6 -3.21 10.72 -10.88
C ILE A 6 -2.57 10.54 -9.51
N ASN A 7 -3.40 10.14 -8.55
CA ASN A 7 -2.99 9.77 -7.19
C ASN A 7 -2.72 8.26 -7.12
N VAL A 8 -1.49 7.91 -6.82
CA VAL A 8 -1.01 6.55 -6.62
C VAL A 8 -0.82 6.34 -5.12
N LEU A 9 -1.56 5.40 -4.54
CA LEU A 9 -1.42 5.02 -3.15
C LEU A 9 -0.54 3.78 -3.04
N TYR A 10 0.54 3.87 -2.29
CA TYR A 10 1.43 2.75 -2.01
C TYR A 10 1.11 2.10 -0.66
N ILE A 11 1.04 0.78 -0.63
CA ILE A 11 0.84 -0.02 0.59
C ILE A 11 2.04 -0.94 0.73
N GLY A 12 2.95 -0.56 1.63
CA GLY A 12 4.26 -1.18 1.81
C GLY A 12 4.31 -2.27 2.88
N THR A 13 3.18 -2.66 3.45
CA THR A 13 3.14 -3.45 4.70
C THR A 13 3.83 -4.81 4.57
N ALA A 14 3.75 -5.47 3.40
CA ALA A 14 4.44 -6.74 3.13
C ALA A 14 5.97 -6.61 3.16
N THR A 15 6.48 -5.39 3.02
CA THR A 15 7.90 -5.00 3.14
C THR A 15 8.18 -4.20 4.40
N TYR A 16 7.28 -4.27 5.38
CA TYR A 16 7.39 -3.58 6.67
C TYR A 16 7.47 -2.05 6.53
N ASP A 17 6.81 -1.49 5.52
CA ASP A 17 6.81 -0.05 5.18
C ASP A 17 8.21 0.57 4.98
N LEU A 18 9.21 -0.26 4.68
CA LEU A 18 10.59 0.20 4.51
C LEU A 18 10.73 1.11 3.26
N PRO A 19 11.30 2.32 3.40
CA PRO A 19 11.34 3.33 2.33
C PRO A 19 11.95 2.86 1.00
N LYS A 20 12.99 2.01 1.08
CA LYS A 20 13.71 1.50 -0.10
C LYS A 20 12.79 0.77 -1.09
N TYR A 21 11.76 0.06 -0.62
CA TYR A 21 10.87 -0.69 -1.51
C TYR A 21 9.84 0.23 -2.16
N ARG A 22 9.31 1.19 -1.41
CA ARG A 22 8.46 2.27 -1.93
C ARG A 22 9.15 2.98 -3.07
N GLU A 23 10.36 3.48 -2.84
CA GLU A 23 11.13 4.22 -3.85
C GLU A 23 11.30 3.41 -5.13
N ASN A 24 11.71 2.14 -5.02
CA ASN A 24 11.89 1.28 -6.19
C ASN A 24 10.58 1.00 -6.95
N GLN A 25 9.47 0.79 -6.23
CA GLN A 25 8.19 0.39 -6.82
C GLN A 25 7.37 1.57 -7.34
N THR A 26 7.59 2.78 -6.82
CA THR A 26 6.86 3.99 -7.24
C THR A 26 7.67 4.94 -8.12
N LYS A 27 8.98 4.70 -8.30
CA LYS A 27 9.89 5.56 -9.09
C LYS A 27 9.29 5.96 -10.43
N ARG A 28 8.77 5.00 -11.18
CA ARG A 28 8.26 5.26 -12.53
C ARG A 28 7.00 6.13 -12.54
N PHE A 29 6.14 5.99 -11.53
CA PHE A 29 4.97 6.86 -11.37
C PHE A 29 5.39 8.31 -11.10
N LEU A 30 6.39 8.52 -10.23
CA LEU A 30 6.96 9.84 -9.98
C LEU A 30 7.58 10.45 -11.24
N GLU A 31 8.33 9.66 -12.01
CA GLU A 31 8.91 10.10 -13.30
C GLU A 31 7.85 10.50 -14.35
N PHE A 32 6.65 9.91 -14.28
CA PHE A 32 5.50 10.28 -15.11
C PHE A 32 4.68 11.45 -14.55
N GLY A 33 5.08 11.97 -13.39
CA GLY A 33 4.45 13.12 -12.75
C GLY A 33 3.24 12.76 -11.87
N CYS A 34 2.97 11.49 -11.60
CA CYS A 34 1.91 11.09 -10.67
C CYS A 34 2.23 11.53 -9.24
N GLN A 35 1.19 11.76 -8.44
CA GLN A 35 1.33 11.97 -7.00
C GLN A 35 1.39 10.63 -6.30
N VAL A 36 2.32 10.44 -5.38
CA VAL A 36 2.47 9.19 -4.62
C VAL A 36 2.26 9.46 -3.13
N SER A 37 1.26 8.78 -2.56
CA SER A 37 1.01 8.74 -1.12
C SER A 37 1.26 7.32 -0.58
N THR A 38 1.38 7.16 0.74
CA THR A 38 1.65 5.85 1.35
C THR A 38 0.77 5.66 2.56
N ILE A 39 0.33 4.42 2.82
CA ILE A 39 -0.20 4.01 4.12
C ILE A 39 0.96 3.43 4.94
N ASN A 40 1.07 3.86 6.20
CA ASN A 40 2.06 3.34 7.15
C ASN A 40 1.35 2.59 8.29
N LEU A 41 1.64 1.30 8.43
CA LEU A 41 1.09 0.42 9.46
C LEU A 41 2.15 -0.21 10.36
N VAL A 42 3.42 -0.05 10.01
CA VAL A 42 4.57 -0.54 10.78
C VAL A 42 5.23 0.64 11.51
N GLY A 43 4.97 0.74 12.81
CA GLY A 43 5.51 1.77 13.68
C GLY A 43 6.72 1.30 14.48
N SER A 44 7.30 2.18 15.29
CA SER A 44 8.46 1.86 16.13
C SER A 44 8.21 0.79 17.19
N ASN A 45 6.94 0.47 17.48
CA ASN A 45 6.54 -0.55 18.45
C ASN A 45 6.39 -1.95 17.83
N ASP A 46 6.46 -2.07 16.50
CA ASP A 46 6.48 -3.35 15.82
C ASP A 46 7.87 -3.99 15.93
N GLU A 47 7.96 -5.33 15.95
CA GLU A 47 9.22 -6.08 16.06
C GLU A 47 10.25 -5.72 14.97
N VAL A 48 9.75 -5.31 13.81
CA VAL A 48 10.52 -4.91 12.61
C VAL A 48 10.62 -3.39 12.46
N GLY A 49 9.96 -2.64 13.33
CA GLY A 49 9.97 -1.19 13.36
C GLY A 49 11.28 -0.64 13.91
N THR A 50 11.59 0.61 13.57
CA THR A 50 12.75 1.33 14.12
C THR A 50 12.29 2.64 14.74
N SER A 51 13.18 3.30 15.49
CA SER A 51 12.90 4.65 16.02
C SER A 51 12.67 5.70 14.93
N SER A 52 13.03 5.41 13.68
CA SER A 52 12.77 6.27 12.52
C SER A 52 11.53 5.85 11.73
N SER A 53 10.81 4.80 12.14
CA SER A 53 9.55 4.42 11.51
C SER A 53 8.53 5.55 11.64
N PRO A 54 7.75 5.84 10.59
CA PRO A 54 6.70 6.84 10.66
C PRO A 54 5.60 6.41 11.65
N PRO A 55 4.80 7.37 12.15
CA PRO A 55 3.61 7.05 12.93
C PRO A 55 2.68 6.10 12.15
N ILE A 56 2.08 5.15 12.87
CA ILE A 56 1.03 4.29 12.34
C ILE A 56 -0.20 5.17 12.08
N MET A 57 -0.74 5.07 10.86
CA MET A 57 -1.94 5.81 10.47
C MET A 57 -3.19 5.21 11.10
N ASP A 58 -4.13 6.07 11.47
CA ASP A 58 -5.45 5.64 11.91
C ASP A 58 -6.38 5.34 10.72
N LEU A 59 -7.58 4.83 11.04
CA LEU A 59 -8.56 4.42 10.03
C LEU A 59 -9.07 5.58 9.18
N ASP A 60 -9.22 6.78 9.76
CA ASP A 60 -9.75 7.95 9.05
C ASP A 60 -8.70 8.51 8.08
N GLU A 61 -7.43 8.55 8.50
CA GLU A 61 -6.30 8.88 7.63
C GLU A 61 -6.18 7.90 6.45
N MET A 62 -6.27 6.59 6.72
CA MET A 62 -6.24 5.57 5.68
C MET A 62 -7.42 5.71 4.72
N LYS A 63 -8.62 5.97 5.23
CA LYS A 63 -9.83 6.15 4.41
C LYS A 63 -9.70 7.34 3.47
N LEU A 64 -9.19 8.48 3.97
CA LEU A 64 -8.98 9.67 3.16
C LEU A 64 -8.04 9.39 1.97
N LEU A 65 -6.93 8.68 2.22
CA LEU A 65 -6.00 8.30 1.15
C LEU A 65 -6.61 7.32 0.16
N MET A 66 -7.37 6.34 0.66
CA MET A 66 -8.08 5.35 -0.16
C MET A 66 -9.12 5.98 -1.07
N ASP A 67 -9.88 6.95 -0.58
CA ASP A 67 -10.91 7.64 -1.36
C ASP A 67 -10.33 8.52 -2.48
N ALA A 68 -9.12 9.06 -2.27
CA ALA A 68 -8.42 9.86 -3.27
C ALA A 68 -7.63 9.02 -4.30
N ALA A 69 -7.45 7.71 -4.08
CA ALA A 69 -6.59 6.87 -4.90
C ALA A 69 -7.21 6.54 -6.26
N HIS A 70 -6.43 6.71 -7.33
CA HIS A 70 -6.75 6.22 -8.67
C HIS A 70 -6.07 4.88 -8.97
N VAL A 71 -4.90 4.68 -8.37
CA VAL A 71 -4.11 3.45 -8.45
C VAL A 71 -3.65 3.08 -7.04
N ILE A 72 -3.75 1.81 -6.67
CA ILE A 72 -3.15 1.27 -5.45
C ILE A 72 -2.04 0.30 -5.86
N VAL A 73 -0.84 0.54 -5.35
CA VAL A 73 0.35 -0.31 -5.54
C VAL A 73 0.64 -1.03 -4.21
N VAL A 74 0.46 -2.34 -4.19
CA VAL A 74 0.79 -3.18 -3.03
C VAL A 74 2.18 -3.80 -3.21
N SER A 75 3.03 -3.69 -2.20
CA SER A 75 4.36 -4.26 -2.27
C SER A 75 4.35 -5.79 -2.24
N GLY A 76 5.33 -6.40 -2.92
CA GLY A 76 5.63 -7.83 -2.75
C GLY A 76 6.42 -8.07 -1.47
N GLY A 77 6.24 -9.20 -0.78
CA GLY A 77 6.97 -9.49 0.46
C GLY A 77 6.29 -10.55 1.31
N ASN A 78 6.26 -10.33 2.63
CA ASN A 78 5.59 -11.20 3.58
C ASN A 78 4.08 -10.98 3.54
N THR A 79 3.39 -11.74 2.68
CA THR A 79 1.92 -11.67 2.50
C THR A 79 1.16 -11.95 3.79
N LEU A 80 1.61 -12.93 4.58
CA LEU A 80 0.93 -13.32 5.82
C LEU A 80 0.95 -12.17 6.83
N TYR A 81 2.12 -11.54 7.01
CA TYR A 81 2.25 -10.36 7.86
C TYR A 81 1.35 -9.21 7.38
N ALA A 82 1.33 -8.95 6.07
CA ALA A 82 0.51 -7.89 5.50
C ALA A 82 -0.98 -8.12 5.74
N ILE A 83 -1.50 -9.31 5.41
CA ILE A 83 -2.91 -9.66 5.59
C ILE A 83 -3.32 -9.58 7.07
N ASP A 84 -2.50 -10.12 7.98
CA ASP A 84 -2.79 -10.05 9.42
C ASP A 84 -2.89 -8.61 9.91
N LYS A 85 -1.91 -7.77 9.55
CA LYS A 85 -1.95 -6.33 9.87
C LYS A 85 -3.17 -5.64 9.28
N TRP A 86 -3.50 -5.89 8.01
CA TRP A 86 -4.62 -5.26 7.34
C TRP A 86 -5.96 -5.60 7.99
N ASN A 87 -6.17 -6.89 8.31
CA ASN A 87 -7.39 -7.35 8.98
C ASN A 87 -7.54 -6.71 10.37
N ASN A 88 -6.44 -6.58 11.11
CA ASN A 88 -6.46 -6.00 12.46
C ASN A 88 -6.84 -4.52 12.46
N VAL A 89 -6.48 -3.76 11.41
CA VAL A 89 -6.74 -2.31 11.31
C VAL A 89 -7.91 -1.98 10.39
N GLY A 90 -8.52 -2.97 9.73
CA GLY A 90 -9.64 -2.79 8.80
C GLY A 90 -9.25 -2.27 7.40
N LEU A 91 -7.96 -2.33 7.05
CA LEU A 91 -7.47 -1.88 5.74
C LEU A 91 -7.96 -2.80 4.60
N ASP A 92 -8.16 -4.09 4.89
CA ASP A 92 -8.73 -5.08 3.98
C ASP A 92 -10.09 -4.62 3.40
N LYS A 93 -10.96 -4.06 4.25
CA LYS A 93 -12.27 -3.53 3.86
C LYS A 93 -12.14 -2.30 2.97
N LEU A 94 -11.26 -1.38 3.31
CA LEU A 94 -11.01 -0.18 2.50
C LEU A 94 -10.46 -0.54 1.12
N ILE A 95 -9.56 -1.52 1.05
CA ILE A 95 -9.04 -2.07 -0.20
C ILE A 95 -10.18 -2.64 -1.05
N TYR A 96 -11.07 -3.43 -0.44
CA TYR A 96 -12.24 -4.00 -1.13
C TYR A 96 -13.23 -2.92 -1.63
N GLU A 97 -13.48 -1.88 -0.83
CA GLU A 97 -14.28 -0.72 -1.23
C GLU A 97 -13.66 0.02 -2.44
N ALA A 98 -12.34 0.27 -2.40
CA ALA A 98 -11.62 0.89 -3.50
C ALA A 98 -11.69 0.07 -4.79
N MET A 99 -11.54 -1.26 -4.69
CA MET A 99 -11.70 -2.19 -5.82
C MET A 99 -13.09 -2.05 -6.47
N ASN A 100 -14.15 -2.09 -5.68
CA ASN A 100 -15.54 -1.99 -6.19
C ASN A 100 -15.82 -0.63 -6.84
N ARG A 101 -15.08 0.41 -6.47
CA ARG A 101 -15.16 1.74 -7.05
C ARG A 101 -14.38 1.89 -8.36
N GLY A 102 -13.66 0.86 -8.79
CA GLY A 102 -12.89 0.82 -10.04
C GLY A 102 -11.47 1.34 -9.94
N VAL A 103 -10.90 1.45 -8.72
CA VAL A 103 -9.49 1.81 -8.52
C VAL A 103 -8.61 0.73 -9.13
N VAL A 104 -7.55 1.12 -9.85
CA VAL A 104 -6.61 0.17 -10.43
C VAL A 104 -5.74 -0.42 -9.33
N LEU A 105 -5.80 -1.73 -9.15
CA LEU A 105 -5.01 -2.45 -8.17
C LEU A 105 -3.83 -3.13 -8.86
N THR A 106 -2.62 -2.93 -8.35
CA THR A 106 -1.40 -3.50 -8.92
C THR A 106 -0.37 -3.78 -7.83
N GLY A 107 0.66 -4.56 -8.16
CA GLY A 107 1.71 -4.92 -7.24
C GLY A 107 2.59 -6.04 -7.78
N GLY A 108 3.78 -6.20 -7.21
CA GLY A 108 4.69 -7.30 -7.56
C GLY A 108 4.47 -8.50 -6.66
N SER A 109 4.46 -9.73 -7.21
CA SER A 109 4.42 -10.99 -6.46
C SER A 109 3.25 -11.05 -5.46
N ALA A 110 3.49 -10.96 -4.14
CA ALA A 110 2.42 -10.91 -3.13
C ALA A 110 1.38 -9.82 -3.42
N GLY A 111 1.79 -8.66 -3.92
CA GLY A 111 0.90 -7.57 -4.32
C GLY A 111 0.14 -7.81 -5.63
N ALA A 112 0.44 -8.87 -6.38
CA ALA A 112 -0.40 -9.37 -7.47
C ALA A 112 -1.31 -10.53 -7.00
N ILE A 113 -0.86 -11.30 -6.01
CA ILE A 113 -1.56 -12.48 -5.48
C ILE A 113 -2.66 -12.09 -4.49
N CYS A 114 -2.51 -11.00 -3.73
CA CYS A 114 -3.47 -10.58 -2.71
C CYS A 114 -4.86 -10.20 -3.25
N TRP A 115 -5.01 -10.08 -4.57
CA TRP A 115 -6.30 -9.83 -5.24
C TRP A 115 -7.10 -11.10 -5.53
N PHE A 116 -6.52 -12.28 -5.27
CA PHE A 116 -7.08 -13.58 -5.59
C PHE A 116 -7.10 -14.48 -4.36
N GLN A 117 -8.02 -15.45 -4.31
CA GLN A 117 -8.15 -16.40 -3.19
C GLN A 117 -6.92 -17.30 -2.96
N GLY A 118 -5.94 -17.28 -3.87
CA GLY A 118 -4.67 -17.99 -3.70
C GLY A 118 -3.74 -17.79 -4.91
N GLY A 119 -2.46 -18.10 -4.72
CA GLY A 119 -1.43 -18.16 -5.76
C GLY A 119 -0.42 -19.27 -5.45
N HIS A 120 0.01 -20.01 -6.47
CA HIS A 120 1.08 -21.02 -6.37
C HIS A 120 2.35 -20.50 -7.04
N SER A 121 3.52 -20.79 -6.47
CA SER A 121 4.84 -20.61 -7.07
C SER A 121 5.33 -21.90 -7.72
#